data_AF-A0A929TDX7-F1
#
_entry.id   AF-A0A929TDX7-F1
#
_cell.length_a   1.000
_cell.length_b   1.000
_cell.length_c   1.000
_cell.angle_alpha   90.00
_cell.angle_beta   90.00
_cell.angle_gamma   90.00
#
_symmetry.space_group_name_H-M   'P 1'
#
loop_
_entity.id
_entity.type
_entity.pdbx_description
1 polymer ?
#
loop_
_entity_poly.entity_id
_entity_poly.type
_entity_poly.pdbx_seq_one_letter_code
_entity_poly.pdbx_strand_id
1 'polypeptide(L)'
;GVFPGFVSGVDTVGSGKTLALKGMAVVTTGPIVNFQEGVIDMSGPGADYTPFSKTLNLCVICEPYENVEKHQYESALRMVGLKLAAHIAELAKDLQPEESAVYETPDLLEGMKAYPELPRVAYVQMLQSQGLLHDTYVYGVDAKKILPTILYPTESMDGAILSGNCVSACDKNPTYIHENNPIVEDLFAQHGKTINFVAHVITNENVFLADKERSSNQTAKLCKMLGLDGVIISEEGFGNPDTDLIMNCKKIEAEGIKTVVVTDEYAGRDGKSQSLADADQAADALVSGGNANELVRLPKLDKVIGTMEYISKIAGSSDKALQEDGSIEVELQVITGATSEVGFNKLSAR
;
A
#
# COMPACT_ATOMS: atom_id res chain seq x y z
N GLY A 1 -19.61 -8.69 -5.54
CA GLY A 1 -18.98 -7.87 -6.59
C GLY A 1 -17.69 -7.31 -6.03
N VAL A 2 -16.85 -6.68 -6.85
CA VAL A 2 -15.57 -6.10 -6.40
C VAL A 2 -15.73 -4.63 -6.01
N PHE A 3 -14.83 -4.14 -5.16
CA PHE A 3 -14.79 -2.75 -4.68
C PHE A 3 -16.10 -2.31 -3.97
N PRO A 4 -16.46 -2.98 -2.84
CA PRO A 4 -17.71 -2.73 -2.14
C PRO A 4 -17.81 -1.27 -1.65
N GLY A 5 -18.97 -0.67 -1.87
CA GLY A 5 -19.24 0.73 -1.56
C GLY A 5 -18.81 1.74 -2.63
N PHE A 6 -18.12 1.29 -3.69
CA PHE A 6 -17.78 2.13 -4.86
C PHE A 6 -18.37 1.61 -6.16
N VAL A 7 -18.05 0.36 -6.52
CA VAL A 7 -18.52 -0.25 -7.78
C VAL A 7 -19.64 -1.23 -7.50
N SER A 8 -19.46 -2.16 -6.54
CA SER A 8 -20.53 -3.02 -6.08
C SER A 8 -21.30 -2.42 -4.91
N GLY A 9 -22.40 -3.08 -4.52
CA GLY A 9 -23.10 -2.80 -3.27
C GLY A 9 -22.19 -2.92 -2.05
N VAL A 10 -22.72 -2.45 -0.90
CA VAL A 10 -22.04 -2.49 0.40
C VAL A 10 -22.26 -3.87 1.03
N ASP A 11 -21.65 -4.89 0.44
CA ASP A 11 -21.64 -6.26 0.94
C ASP A 11 -20.25 -6.59 1.49
N THR A 12 -20.17 -7.42 2.52
CA THR A 12 -18.90 -7.99 3.01
C THR A 12 -18.32 -8.91 1.94
N VAL A 13 -17.00 -8.79 1.70
CA VAL A 13 -16.24 -9.61 0.75
C VAL A 13 -15.31 -10.58 1.48
N GLY A 14 -14.36 -11.24 0.80
CA GLY A 14 -13.38 -12.12 1.43
C GLY A 14 -13.85 -13.56 1.63
N SER A 15 -14.96 -13.98 0.99
CA SER A 15 -15.46 -15.34 1.07
C SER A 15 -15.99 -15.84 -0.27
N GLY A 16 -15.91 -17.16 -0.48
CA GLY A 16 -16.34 -17.81 -1.72
C GLY A 16 -15.19 -18.00 -2.71
N LYS A 17 -15.45 -17.70 -3.98
CA LYS A 17 -14.49 -17.88 -5.08
C LYS A 17 -14.31 -16.57 -5.83
N THR A 18 -13.08 -16.08 -5.85
CA THR A 18 -12.67 -14.92 -6.65
C THR A 18 -11.85 -15.39 -7.85
N LEU A 19 -12.19 -14.89 -9.04
CA LEU A 19 -11.36 -15.03 -10.23
C LEU A 19 -10.56 -13.74 -10.41
N ALA A 20 -9.24 -13.86 -10.54
CA ALA A 20 -8.34 -12.73 -10.69
C ALA A 20 -7.54 -12.86 -11.98
N LEU A 21 -7.46 -11.77 -12.74
CA LEU A 21 -6.54 -11.63 -13.86
C LEU A 21 -5.16 -11.24 -13.32
N LYS A 22 -4.42 -12.21 -12.80
CA LYS A 22 -3.08 -11.98 -12.22
C LYS A 22 -2.12 -11.44 -13.30
N GLY A 23 -1.28 -10.49 -12.90
CA GLY A 23 -0.28 -9.87 -13.77
C GLY A 23 -0.81 -8.74 -14.67
N MET A 24 -2.04 -8.27 -14.47
CA MET A 24 -2.60 -7.12 -15.19
C MET A 24 -2.88 -5.97 -14.22
N ALA A 25 -2.61 -4.73 -14.64
CA ALA A 25 -2.98 -3.54 -13.88
C ALA A 25 -3.69 -2.52 -14.77
N VAL A 26 -4.69 -1.83 -14.20
CA VAL A 26 -5.29 -0.63 -14.82
C VAL A 26 -4.59 0.59 -14.24
N VAL A 27 -3.96 1.38 -15.11
CA VAL A 27 -3.14 2.52 -14.71
C VAL A 27 -3.78 3.80 -15.23
N THR A 28 -4.34 4.62 -14.35
CA THR A 28 -4.78 5.97 -14.71
C THR A 28 -3.56 6.88 -14.88
N THR A 29 -3.49 7.59 -16.00
CA THR A 29 -2.36 8.43 -16.41
C THR A 29 -2.88 9.75 -16.97
N GLY A 30 -1.97 10.71 -17.20
CA GLY A 30 -2.30 12.04 -17.72
C GLY A 30 -1.92 13.12 -16.72
N PRO A 31 -2.51 14.32 -16.82
CA PRO A 31 -2.32 15.34 -15.81
C PRO A 31 -2.99 14.86 -14.54
N ILE A 32 -2.27 14.23 -13.60
CA ILE A 32 -2.86 13.73 -12.35
C ILE A 32 -2.80 14.84 -11.29
N VAL A 33 -3.72 14.76 -10.33
CA VAL A 33 -3.89 15.77 -9.29
C VAL A 33 -2.69 15.74 -8.34
N ASN A 34 -1.94 16.84 -8.30
CA ASN A 34 -0.88 17.15 -7.32
C ASN A 34 0.54 16.69 -7.68
N PHE A 35 1.52 17.15 -6.90
CA PHE A 35 2.97 16.91 -7.09
C PHE A 35 3.47 15.58 -6.49
N GLN A 36 2.56 14.69 -6.12
CA GLN A 36 2.86 13.45 -5.40
C GLN A 36 2.31 12.27 -6.22
N GLU A 37 2.82 12.17 -7.44
CA GLU A 37 2.57 11.10 -8.38
C GLU A 37 3.91 10.67 -9.00
N GLY A 38 3.90 9.56 -9.72
CA GLY A 38 5.15 8.93 -10.17
C GLY A 38 5.15 8.44 -11.59
N VAL A 39 6.19 7.66 -11.87
CA VAL A 39 6.43 7.04 -13.16
C VAL A 39 6.58 5.53 -12.99
N ILE A 40 6.15 4.80 -14.01
CA ILE A 40 6.47 3.40 -14.19
C ILE A 40 7.42 3.33 -15.37
N ASP A 41 8.70 3.09 -15.09
CA ASP A 41 9.66 2.75 -16.14
C ASP A 41 9.46 1.28 -16.53
N MET A 42 9.08 1.04 -17.78
CA MET A 42 8.78 -0.32 -18.26
C MET A 42 10.02 -1.07 -18.75
N SER A 43 11.09 -0.36 -19.14
CA SER A 43 12.21 -0.97 -19.88
C SER A 43 13.59 -0.41 -19.56
N GLY A 44 13.68 0.75 -18.92
CA GLY A 44 14.94 1.31 -18.45
C GLY A 44 15.31 0.83 -17.05
N PRO A 45 16.32 1.44 -16.42
CA PRO A 45 16.81 1.06 -15.09
C PRO A 45 15.75 1.14 -13.99
N GLY A 46 14.75 2.02 -14.13
CA GLY A 46 13.65 2.13 -13.15
C GLY A 46 12.78 0.88 -13.10
N ALA A 47 12.78 0.06 -14.17
CA ALA A 47 11.95 -1.14 -14.28
C ALA A 47 12.31 -2.22 -13.25
N ASP A 48 13.54 -2.24 -12.76
CA ASP A 48 13.96 -3.22 -11.75
C ASP A 48 13.47 -2.87 -10.34
N TYR A 49 13.11 -1.61 -10.11
CA TYR A 49 12.62 -1.11 -8.83
C TYR A 49 11.10 -1.20 -8.72
N THR A 50 10.37 -1.06 -9.82
CA THR A 50 8.91 -1.12 -9.80
C THR A 50 8.36 -2.51 -10.19
N PRO A 51 7.45 -3.10 -9.40
CA PRO A 51 6.77 -4.33 -9.78
C PRO A 51 5.83 -4.13 -10.98
N PHE A 52 5.34 -2.91 -11.20
CA PHE A 52 4.44 -2.57 -12.31
C PHE A 52 5.13 -2.59 -13.67
N SER A 53 6.45 -2.74 -13.74
CA SER A 53 7.16 -3.00 -15.01
C SER A 53 6.90 -4.41 -15.54
N LYS A 54 6.44 -5.32 -14.68
CA LYS A 54 6.19 -6.73 -15.02
C LYS A 54 4.72 -7.03 -15.27
N THR A 55 3.83 -6.05 -15.05
CA THR A 55 2.40 -6.19 -15.32
C THR A 55 2.06 -5.80 -16.75
N LEU A 56 0.99 -6.41 -17.28
CA LEU A 56 0.30 -5.94 -18.47
C LEU A 56 -0.54 -4.71 -18.09
N ASN A 57 0.01 -3.53 -18.36
CA ASN A 57 -0.64 -2.27 -17.99
C ASN A 57 -1.64 -1.82 -19.05
N LEU A 58 -2.92 -1.75 -18.68
CA LEU A 58 -3.92 -0.99 -19.43
C LEU A 58 -3.88 0.46 -18.95
N CYS A 59 -3.19 1.30 -19.72
CA CYS A 59 -3.09 2.72 -19.41
C CYS A 59 -4.32 3.48 -19.90
N VAL A 60 -4.91 4.28 -19.02
CA VAL A 60 -6.07 5.13 -19.30
C VAL A 60 -5.61 6.57 -19.16
N ILE A 61 -5.58 7.31 -20.26
CA ILE A 61 -5.21 8.72 -20.24
C ILE A 61 -6.47 9.52 -19.96
N CYS A 62 -6.48 10.23 -18.85
CA CYS A 62 -7.58 11.08 -18.44
C CYS A 62 -7.14 12.54 -18.51
N GLU A 63 -7.97 13.38 -19.11
CA GLU A 63 -7.74 14.83 -19.20
C GLU A 63 -8.89 15.55 -18.48
N PRO A 64 -8.59 16.47 -17.55
CA PRO A 64 -9.63 17.22 -16.86
C PRO A 64 -10.25 18.27 -17.78
N TYR A 65 -11.56 18.52 -17.61
CA TYR A 65 -12.17 19.72 -18.16
C TYR A 65 -11.58 20.98 -17.51
N GLU A 66 -11.67 22.12 -18.20
CA GLU A 66 -11.25 23.40 -17.63
C GLU A 66 -11.99 23.70 -16.31
N ASN A 67 -11.26 24.23 -15.32
CA ASN A 67 -11.78 24.65 -14.02
C ASN A 67 -12.43 23.54 -13.16
N VAL A 68 -12.09 22.27 -13.38
CA VAL A 68 -12.49 21.19 -12.45
C VAL A 68 -11.67 21.28 -11.17
N GLU A 69 -12.35 21.20 -10.03
CA GLU A 69 -11.69 21.15 -8.73
C GLU A 69 -10.83 19.90 -8.59
N LYS A 70 -9.62 20.04 -8.05
CA LYS A 70 -8.64 18.96 -7.89
C LYS A 70 -9.23 17.69 -7.27
N HIS A 71 -10.02 17.82 -6.21
CA HIS A 71 -10.63 16.69 -5.51
C HIS A 71 -11.74 16.00 -6.30
N GLN A 72 -12.48 16.75 -7.13
CA GLN A 72 -13.49 16.17 -8.01
C GLN A 72 -12.81 15.38 -9.13
N TYR A 73 -11.70 15.90 -9.63
CA TYR A 73 -10.94 15.23 -10.68
C TYR A 73 -10.26 13.96 -10.17
N GLU A 74 -9.64 13.96 -8.97
CA GLU A 74 -9.13 12.73 -8.33
C GLU A 74 -10.24 11.68 -8.22
N SER A 75 -11.39 12.06 -7.65
CA SER A 75 -12.50 11.13 -7.47
C SER A 75 -13.00 10.56 -8.80
N ALA A 76 -13.04 11.37 -9.87
CA ALA A 76 -13.37 10.91 -11.20
C ALA A 76 -12.32 9.92 -11.76
N LEU A 77 -11.02 10.21 -11.60
CA LEU A 77 -9.92 9.33 -12.01
C LEU A 77 -10.02 7.97 -11.33
N ARG A 78 -10.17 7.96 -10.01
CA ARG A 78 -10.34 6.74 -9.21
C ARG A 78 -11.54 5.93 -9.69
N MET A 79 -12.69 6.58 -9.91
CA MET A 79 -13.87 5.89 -10.42
C MET A 79 -13.69 5.33 -11.83
N VAL A 80 -12.95 6.00 -12.72
CA VAL A 80 -12.59 5.47 -14.04
C VAL A 80 -11.74 4.21 -13.90
N GLY A 81 -10.69 4.25 -13.07
CA GLY A 81 -9.82 3.11 -12.81
C GLY A 81 -10.58 1.90 -12.25
N LEU A 82 -11.35 2.11 -11.18
CA LEU A 82 -12.14 1.05 -10.52
C LEU A 82 -13.20 0.44 -11.45
N LYS A 83 -13.94 1.27 -12.20
CA LYS A 83 -14.96 0.78 -13.14
C LYS A 83 -14.36 0.00 -14.30
N LEU A 84 -13.21 0.43 -14.82
CA LEU A 84 -12.51 -0.30 -15.89
C LEU A 84 -11.95 -1.63 -15.37
N ALA A 85 -11.32 -1.64 -14.20
CA ALA A 85 -10.84 -2.86 -13.58
C ALA A 85 -11.98 -3.88 -13.37
N ALA A 86 -13.11 -3.43 -12.81
CA ALA A 86 -14.29 -4.28 -12.63
C ALA A 86 -14.88 -4.76 -13.97
N HIS A 87 -14.94 -3.90 -14.99
CA HIS A 87 -15.44 -4.27 -16.31
C HIS A 87 -14.59 -5.36 -16.97
N ILE A 88 -13.25 -5.24 -16.88
CA ILE A 88 -12.33 -6.22 -17.45
C ILE A 88 -12.41 -7.54 -16.69
N ALA A 89 -12.49 -7.50 -15.36
CA ALA A 89 -12.67 -8.69 -14.53
C ALA A 89 -13.98 -9.45 -14.88
N GLU A 90 -15.06 -8.74 -15.18
CA GLU A 90 -16.33 -9.35 -15.59
C GLU A 90 -16.21 -10.13 -16.91
N LEU A 91 -15.32 -9.71 -17.83
CA LEU A 91 -15.03 -10.46 -19.05
C LEU A 91 -14.36 -11.81 -18.79
N ALA A 92 -13.76 -11.98 -17.60
CA ALA A 92 -13.06 -13.19 -17.19
C ALA A 92 -13.92 -14.17 -16.37
N LYS A 93 -15.17 -13.82 -16.04
CA LYS A 93 -16.00 -14.60 -15.10
C LYS A 93 -16.25 -16.06 -15.49
N ASP A 94 -16.29 -16.32 -16.79
CA ASP A 94 -16.59 -17.64 -17.36
C ASP A 94 -15.30 -18.41 -17.74
N LEU A 95 -14.12 -17.81 -17.52
CA LEU A 95 -12.84 -18.44 -17.79
C LEU A 95 -12.53 -19.51 -16.74
N GLN A 96 -11.83 -20.55 -17.17
CA GLN A 96 -11.23 -21.51 -16.26
C GLN A 96 -9.90 -20.95 -15.76
N PRO A 97 -9.66 -20.92 -14.43
CA PRO A 97 -8.39 -20.45 -13.90
C PRO A 97 -7.26 -21.43 -14.25
N GLU A 98 -6.09 -20.89 -14.62
CA GLU A 98 -4.88 -21.68 -14.86
C GLU A 98 -4.29 -22.23 -13.56
N GLU A 99 -4.43 -21.46 -12.47
CA GLU A 99 -3.97 -21.80 -11.14
C GLU A 99 -5.05 -21.45 -10.10
N SER A 100 -5.06 -22.16 -8.98
CA SER A 100 -5.99 -21.89 -7.87
C SER A 100 -5.29 -22.03 -6.52
N ALA A 101 -5.54 -21.08 -5.63
CA ALA A 101 -5.13 -21.14 -4.23
C ALA A 101 -6.38 -21.08 -3.33
N VAL A 102 -6.29 -21.68 -2.14
CA VAL A 102 -7.32 -21.61 -1.12
C VAL A 102 -6.75 -20.91 0.09
N TYR A 103 -7.41 -19.84 0.51
CA TYR A 103 -7.09 -19.07 1.70
C TYR A 103 -8.19 -19.32 2.73
N GLU A 104 -7.82 -19.90 3.87
CA GLU A 104 -8.75 -20.21 4.95
C GLU A 104 -8.33 -19.43 6.18
N THR A 105 -9.25 -18.65 6.73
CA THR A 105 -9.07 -17.98 8.02
C THR A 105 -10.13 -18.50 8.97
N PRO A 106 -9.79 -19.42 9.89
CA PRO A 106 -10.75 -19.91 10.87
C PRO A 106 -11.19 -18.76 11.79
N ASP A 107 -12.34 -18.91 12.44
CA ASP A 107 -12.70 -17.97 13.50
C ASP A 107 -11.72 -18.05 14.67
N LEU A 108 -11.77 -17.07 15.58
CA LEU A 108 -10.81 -16.98 16.69
C LEU A 108 -10.78 -18.24 17.57
N LEU A 109 -11.93 -18.87 17.83
CA LEU A 109 -12.02 -20.05 18.70
C LEU A 109 -11.59 -21.31 17.97
N GLU A 110 -11.96 -21.46 16.71
CA GLU A 110 -11.56 -22.57 15.86
C GLU A 110 -10.06 -22.55 15.59
N GLY A 111 -9.50 -21.39 15.23
CA GLY A 111 -8.07 -21.20 15.00
C GLY A 111 -7.24 -21.47 16.26
N MET A 112 -7.73 -21.10 17.45
CA MET A 112 -7.07 -21.47 18.72
C MET A 112 -7.04 -22.98 18.96
N LYS A 113 -8.10 -23.70 18.61
CA LYS A 113 -8.18 -25.15 18.80
C LYS A 113 -7.39 -25.91 17.74
N ALA A 114 -7.37 -25.42 16.51
CA ALA A 114 -6.66 -26.04 15.39
C ALA A 114 -5.14 -25.92 15.54
N TYR A 115 -4.67 -24.78 16.07
CA TYR A 115 -3.24 -24.47 16.18
C TYR A 115 -2.83 -24.03 17.61
N PRO A 116 -3.00 -24.90 18.62
CA PRO A 116 -2.79 -24.53 20.02
C PRO A 116 -1.33 -24.25 20.38
N GLU A 117 -0.38 -24.79 19.61
CA GLU A 117 1.06 -24.69 19.86
C GLU A 117 1.76 -23.64 18.97
N LEU A 118 1.04 -23.03 18.01
CA LEU A 118 1.63 -22.04 17.10
C LEU A 118 1.43 -20.62 17.63
N PRO A 119 2.44 -19.74 17.51
CA PRO A 119 2.31 -18.34 17.92
C PRO A 119 1.22 -17.66 17.09
N ARG A 120 0.37 -16.89 17.77
CA ARG A 120 -0.75 -16.15 17.19
C ARG A 120 -0.24 -14.83 16.65
N VAL A 121 -0.27 -14.68 15.33
CA VAL A 121 0.28 -13.53 14.63
C VAL A 121 -0.83 -12.76 13.93
N ALA A 122 -0.76 -11.43 13.94
CA ALA A 122 -1.61 -10.57 13.13
C ALA A 122 -0.77 -9.62 12.27
N TYR A 123 -1.43 -8.96 11.33
CA TYR A 123 -0.88 -7.88 10.54
C TYR A 123 -1.64 -6.60 10.88
N VAL A 124 -0.92 -5.55 11.28
CA VAL A 124 -1.43 -4.20 11.46
C VAL A 124 -1.04 -3.39 10.23
N GLN A 125 -2.01 -3.16 9.34
CA GLN A 125 -1.84 -2.29 8.19
C GLN A 125 -2.29 -0.87 8.56
N MET A 126 -1.36 0.08 8.51
CA MET A 126 -1.71 1.49 8.60
C MET A 126 -2.22 1.97 7.25
N LEU A 127 -3.25 2.83 7.29
CA LEU A 127 -3.92 3.36 6.11
C LEU A 127 -3.86 4.88 6.13
N GLN A 128 -3.37 5.44 5.03
CA GLN A 128 -3.24 6.88 4.86
C GLN A 128 -4.59 7.57 5.06
N SER A 129 -4.65 8.47 6.06
CA SER A 129 -5.87 9.08 6.59
C SER A 129 -5.67 10.57 6.90
N GLN A 130 -4.89 11.27 6.07
CA GLN A 130 -4.40 12.64 6.37
C GLN A 130 -5.27 13.75 5.77
N GLY A 131 -6.27 13.40 4.94
CA GLY A 131 -7.22 14.35 4.36
C GLY A 131 -7.12 14.43 2.85
N LEU A 132 -7.47 15.57 2.28
CA LEU A 132 -7.70 15.73 0.84
C LEU A 132 -6.50 15.23 0.01
N LEU A 133 -6.75 14.21 -0.85
CA LEU A 133 -5.74 13.51 -1.69
C LEU A 133 -4.79 12.57 -0.92
N HIS A 134 -5.08 12.27 0.34
CA HIS A 134 -4.37 11.34 1.21
C HIS A 134 -5.41 10.52 2.00
N ASP A 135 -6.44 10.05 1.29
CA ASP A 135 -7.55 9.28 1.85
C ASP A 135 -7.54 7.84 1.30
N THR A 136 -7.45 6.87 2.20
CA THR A 136 -7.71 5.46 1.93
C THR A 136 -9.16 5.14 2.32
N TYR A 137 -9.81 4.22 1.60
CA TYR A 137 -11.21 3.87 1.83
C TYR A 137 -11.36 2.41 2.18
N VAL A 138 -12.22 2.13 3.16
CA VAL A 138 -12.56 0.80 3.64
C VAL A 138 -14.07 0.62 3.48
N TYR A 139 -14.50 -0.32 2.64
CA TYR A 139 -15.92 -0.55 2.34
C TYR A 139 -16.68 0.72 1.91
N GLY A 140 -16.04 1.60 1.12
CA GLY A 140 -16.65 2.87 0.70
C GLY A 140 -16.51 4.02 1.69
N VAL A 141 -16.07 3.75 2.92
CA VAL A 141 -15.91 4.76 3.97
C VAL A 141 -14.45 5.18 4.05
N ASP A 142 -14.24 6.49 4.00
CA ASP A 142 -12.95 7.11 4.24
C ASP A 142 -12.38 6.70 5.61
N ALA A 143 -11.15 6.16 5.61
CA ALA A 143 -10.50 5.59 6.78
C ALA A 143 -10.45 6.58 7.95
N LYS A 144 -10.29 7.89 7.70
CA LYS A 144 -10.25 8.91 8.76
C LYS A 144 -11.55 9.02 9.58
N LYS A 145 -12.64 8.41 9.12
CA LYS A 145 -13.95 8.40 9.78
C LYS A 145 -14.21 7.14 10.60
N ILE A 146 -13.31 6.16 10.56
CA ILE A 146 -13.43 4.92 11.33
C ILE A 146 -12.32 4.87 12.38
N LEU A 147 -12.59 4.17 13.48
CA LEU A 147 -11.55 3.76 14.41
C LEU A 147 -10.84 2.52 13.87
N PRO A 148 -9.62 2.21 14.36
CA PRO A 148 -8.95 0.96 14.05
C PRO A 148 -9.89 -0.23 14.31
N THR A 149 -9.91 -1.15 13.35
CA THR A 149 -10.83 -2.29 13.32
C THR A 149 -10.13 -3.52 12.75
N ILE A 150 -10.83 -4.65 12.75
CA ILE A 150 -10.35 -5.94 12.26
C ILE A 150 -11.09 -6.29 10.98
N LEU A 151 -10.34 -6.75 9.99
CA LEU A 151 -10.81 -7.44 8.81
C LEU A 151 -10.31 -8.90 8.85
N TYR A 152 -11.02 -9.78 8.17
CA TYR A 152 -10.40 -10.98 7.66
C TYR A 152 -9.37 -10.62 6.59
N PRO A 153 -8.21 -11.28 6.54
CA PRO A 153 -7.17 -10.94 5.56
C PRO A 153 -7.63 -11.13 4.11
N THR A 154 -8.58 -12.02 3.85
CA THR A 154 -9.18 -12.21 2.52
C THR A 154 -10.04 -11.03 2.06
N GLU A 155 -10.54 -10.19 2.98
CA GLU A 155 -11.34 -9.01 2.61
C GLU A 155 -10.51 -7.99 1.83
N SER A 156 -9.24 -7.78 2.20
CA SER A 156 -8.35 -6.89 1.45
C SER A 156 -8.05 -7.43 0.05
N MET A 157 -7.93 -8.76 -0.09
CA MET A 157 -7.71 -9.44 -1.38
C MET A 157 -8.90 -9.26 -2.35
N ASP A 158 -10.12 -9.11 -1.81
CA ASP A 158 -11.34 -8.89 -2.59
C ASP A 158 -11.74 -7.39 -2.68
N GLY A 159 -10.79 -6.49 -2.43
CA GLY A 159 -10.94 -5.06 -2.70
C GLY A 159 -11.70 -4.28 -1.62
N ALA A 160 -11.73 -4.76 -0.37
CA ALA A 160 -12.32 -4.00 0.74
C ALA A 160 -11.59 -2.68 1.03
N ILE A 161 -10.28 -2.61 0.72
CA ILE A 161 -9.42 -1.43 0.92
C ILE A 161 -9.07 -0.84 -0.45
N LEU A 162 -9.40 0.43 -0.67
CA LEU A 162 -9.11 1.15 -1.91
C LEU A 162 -8.29 2.40 -1.64
N SER A 163 -7.27 2.63 -2.46
CA SER A 163 -6.44 3.82 -2.37
C SER A 163 -7.09 5.00 -3.10
N GLY A 164 -7.17 6.13 -2.43
CA GLY A 164 -7.36 7.46 -3.03
C GLY A 164 -6.19 8.38 -2.70
N ASN A 165 -5.00 7.80 -2.52
CA ASN A 165 -3.80 8.50 -2.06
C ASN A 165 -2.98 9.05 -3.24
N CYS A 166 -2.53 10.28 -3.08
CA CYS A 166 -1.52 10.96 -3.87
C CYS A 166 -0.37 11.33 -2.91
N VAL A 167 0.33 10.31 -2.39
CA VAL A 167 1.58 10.41 -1.60
C VAL A 167 2.78 10.12 -2.51
N SER A 168 4.01 10.11 -1.98
CA SER A 168 5.20 9.78 -2.78
C SER A 168 5.00 8.48 -3.55
N ALA A 169 5.51 8.41 -4.77
CA ALA A 169 5.14 7.31 -5.64
C ALA A 169 5.71 5.97 -5.19
N CYS A 170 6.90 5.99 -4.57
CA CYS A 170 7.65 4.81 -4.17
C CYS A 170 7.03 4.03 -3.00
N ASP A 171 6.41 4.74 -2.07
CA ASP A 171 5.87 4.24 -0.79
C ASP A 171 4.33 4.23 -0.76
N LYS A 172 3.68 4.83 -1.77
CA LYS A 172 2.23 4.69 -1.99
C LYS A 172 1.82 3.23 -2.16
N ASN A 173 0.69 2.88 -1.57
CA ASN A 173 -0.01 1.62 -1.81
C ASN A 173 -1.26 1.87 -2.68
N PRO A 174 -1.19 1.71 -4.02
CA PRO A 174 -2.39 1.70 -4.86
C PRO A 174 -3.34 0.54 -4.46
N THR A 175 -4.60 0.62 -4.87
CA THR A 175 -5.59 -0.49 -4.69
C THR A 175 -5.02 -1.85 -5.10
N TYR A 176 -4.26 -1.89 -6.21
CA TYR A 176 -3.59 -3.11 -6.67
C TYR A 176 -2.68 -3.73 -5.61
N ILE A 177 -1.92 -2.92 -4.84
CA ILE A 177 -1.05 -3.41 -3.77
C ILE A 177 -1.87 -3.90 -2.58
N HIS A 178 -2.96 -3.22 -2.21
CA HIS A 178 -3.84 -3.71 -1.14
C HIS A 178 -4.47 -5.08 -1.47
N GLU A 179 -4.88 -5.29 -2.72
CA GLU A 179 -5.45 -6.57 -3.20
C GLU A 179 -4.40 -7.69 -3.33
N ASN A 180 -3.12 -7.33 -3.53
CA ASN A 180 -2.00 -8.26 -3.72
C ASN A 180 -0.93 -8.05 -2.64
N ASN A 181 -1.35 -7.83 -1.39
CA ASN A 181 -0.45 -7.48 -0.31
C ASN A 181 0.49 -8.67 0.04
N PRO A 182 1.83 -8.55 -0.15
CA PRO A 182 2.78 -9.65 0.08
C PRO A 182 2.82 -10.12 1.52
N ILE A 183 2.67 -9.22 2.50
CA ILE A 183 2.63 -9.58 3.91
C ILE A 183 1.44 -10.51 4.17
N VAL A 184 0.28 -10.22 3.59
CA VAL A 184 -0.90 -11.09 3.71
C VAL A 184 -0.67 -12.43 3.03
N GLU A 185 -0.12 -12.45 1.80
CA GLU A 185 0.18 -13.69 1.07
C GLU A 185 1.19 -14.57 1.81
N ASP A 186 2.27 -13.99 2.35
CA ASP A 186 3.31 -14.71 3.09
C ASP A 186 2.81 -15.21 4.45
N LEU A 187 2.00 -14.42 5.16
CA LEU A 187 1.38 -14.85 6.41
C LEU A 187 0.43 -16.04 6.18
N PHE A 188 -0.33 -16.04 5.09
CA PHE A 188 -1.11 -17.22 4.70
C PHE A 188 -0.24 -18.41 4.32
N ALA A 189 0.88 -18.18 3.62
CA ALA A 189 1.81 -19.26 3.29
C ALA A 189 2.41 -19.94 4.52
N GLN A 190 2.53 -19.21 5.64
CA GLN A 190 3.04 -19.71 6.93
C GLN A 190 1.96 -20.15 7.92
N HIS A 191 0.70 -19.75 7.71
CA HIS A 191 -0.44 -20.10 8.56
C HIS A 191 -0.59 -21.63 8.70
N GLY A 192 -0.74 -22.10 9.93
CA GLY A 192 -0.85 -23.52 10.26
C GLY A 192 0.46 -24.32 10.14
N LYS A 193 1.58 -23.68 9.78
CA LYS A 193 2.92 -24.31 9.68
C LYS A 193 3.85 -23.81 10.77
N THR A 194 4.07 -22.50 10.81
CA THR A 194 5.00 -21.84 11.75
C THR A 194 4.30 -20.80 12.61
N ILE A 195 3.16 -20.29 12.15
CA ILE A 195 2.35 -19.29 12.85
C ILE A 195 0.85 -19.63 12.71
N ASN A 196 0.04 -19.08 13.61
CA ASN A 196 -1.40 -18.98 13.47
C ASN A 196 -1.73 -17.53 13.09
N PHE A 197 -1.90 -17.25 11.79
CA PHE A 197 -2.34 -15.93 11.32
C PHE A 197 -3.84 -15.72 11.61
N VAL A 198 -4.17 -14.77 12.50
CA VAL A 198 -5.52 -14.67 13.09
C VAL A 198 -6.34 -13.45 12.65
N ALA A 199 -5.69 -12.37 12.25
CA ALA A 199 -6.37 -11.10 12.00
C ALA A 199 -5.57 -10.17 11.10
N HIS A 200 -6.28 -9.41 10.28
CA HIS A 200 -5.77 -8.22 9.61
C HIS A 200 -6.37 -7.00 10.32
N VAL A 201 -5.59 -6.35 11.17
CA VAL A 201 -5.98 -5.11 11.85
C VAL A 201 -5.65 -3.95 10.93
N ILE A 202 -6.61 -3.06 10.71
CA ILE A 202 -6.37 -1.81 10.00
C ILE A 202 -6.38 -0.65 10.99
N THR A 203 -5.50 0.32 10.79
CA THR A 203 -5.40 1.53 11.63
C THR A 203 -5.13 2.76 10.77
N ASN A 204 -5.30 3.93 11.36
CA ASN A 204 -5.19 5.22 10.68
C ASN A 204 -3.78 5.82 10.78
N GLU A 205 -3.38 6.56 9.74
CA GLU A 205 -2.27 7.53 9.76
C GLU A 205 -2.83 8.94 9.82
N ASN A 206 -2.86 9.51 11.01
CA ASN A 206 -3.49 10.80 11.25
C ASN A 206 -2.47 11.94 11.25
N VAL A 207 -2.94 13.17 11.07
CA VAL A 207 -2.09 14.37 11.17
C VAL A 207 -1.93 14.82 12.63
N PHE A 208 -3.02 14.83 13.40
CA PHE A 208 -3.01 15.38 14.76
C PHE A 208 -2.60 14.34 15.80
N LEU A 209 -1.69 14.72 16.70
CA LEU A 209 -1.17 13.84 17.74
C LEU A 209 -2.25 13.13 18.57
N ALA A 210 -3.33 13.83 18.95
CA ALA A 210 -4.42 13.23 19.72
C ALA A 210 -5.14 12.10 18.96
N ASP A 211 -5.19 12.17 17.64
CA ASP A 211 -5.78 11.13 16.78
C ASP A 211 -4.80 9.96 16.58
N LYS A 212 -3.49 10.24 16.46
CA LYS A 212 -2.43 9.21 16.50
C LYS A 212 -2.47 8.42 17.80
N GLU A 213 -2.58 9.12 18.93
CA GLU A 213 -2.70 8.51 20.26
C GLU A 213 -3.96 7.66 20.39
N ARG A 214 -5.11 8.16 19.91
CA ARG A 214 -6.38 7.42 19.93
C ARG A 214 -6.30 6.15 19.11
N SER A 215 -5.79 6.24 17.89
CA SER A 215 -5.72 5.12 16.96
C SER A 215 -4.77 4.04 17.49
N SER A 216 -3.55 4.42 17.85
CA SER A 216 -2.57 3.48 18.40
C SER A 216 -2.98 2.86 19.75
N ASN A 217 -3.69 3.58 20.62
CA ASN A 217 -4.28 3.00 21.84
C ASN A 217 -5.33 1.93 21.50
N GLN A 218 -6.20 2.19 20.51
CA GLN A 218 -7.22 1.26 20.08
C GLN A 218 -6.59 0.03 19.40
N THR A 219 -5.58 0.22 18.55
CA THR A 219 -4.84 -0.86 17.89
C THR A 219 -4.18 -1.78 18.90
N ALA A 220 -3.41 -1.25 19.87
CA ALA A 220 -2.78 -2.05 20.92
C ALA A 220 -3.82 -2.84 21.75
N LYS A 221 -4.95 -2.21 22.07
CA LYS A 221 -6.07 -2.87 22.76
C LYS A 221 -6.64 -4.02 21.93
N LEU A 222 -6.86 -3.84 20.62
CA LEU A 222 -7.35 -4.91 19.74
C LEU A 222 -6.36 -6.08 19.69
N CYS A 223 -5.06 -5.79 19.51
CA CYS A 223 -4.01 -6.81 19.53
C CYS A 223 -4.02 -7.62 20.85
N LYS A 224 -4.14 -6.94 22.00
CA LYS A 224 -4.26 -7.62 23.30
C LYS A 224 -5.53 -8.45 23.41
N MET A 225 -6.68 -7.93 22.98
CA MET A 225 -7.97 -8.63 23.05
C MET A 225 -7.98 -9.90 22.21
N LEU A 226 -7.23 -9.93 21.10
CA LEU A 226 -7.07 -11.09 20.22
C LEU A 226 -6.10 -12.14 20.79
N GLY A 227 -5.37 -11.83 21.86
CA GLY A 227 -4.37 -12.69 22.46
C GLY A 227 -3.25 -13.02 21.48
N LEU A 228 -2.66 -12.00 20.87
CA LEU A 228 -1.56 -12.15 19.92
C LEU A 228 -0.22 -12.33 20.63
N ASP A 229 0.65 -13.13 20.03
CA ASP A 229 2.05 -13.28 20.43
C ASP A 229 2.97 -12.37 19.59
N GLY A 230 2.57 -12.07 18.35
CA GLY A 230 3.35 -11.23 17.43
C GLY A 230 2.50 -10.44 16.43
N VAL A 231 3.05 -9.34 15.93
CA VAL A 231 2.41 -8.44 14.96
C VAL A 231 3.45 -7.93 13.96
N ILE A 232 3.11 -7.98 12.67
CA ILE A 232 3.81 -7.19 11.64
C ILE A 232 3.07 -5.86 11.49
N ILE A 233 3.78 -4.74 11.47
CA ILE A 233 3.22 -3.40 11.29
C ILE A 233 3.84 -2.78 10.05
N SER A 234 3.03 -2.32 9.11
CA SER A 234 3.50 -1.52 7.96
C SER A 234 2.80 -0.18 7.89
N GLU A 235 3.51 0.81 7.37
CA GLU A 235 2.97 2.14 7.07
C GLU A 235 2.73 2.39 5.57
N GLU A 236 2.19 3.56 5.25
CA GLU A 236 2.10 4.11 3.90
C GLU A 236 2.56 5.57 3.87
N GLY A 237 3.69 5.82 3.23
CA GLY A 237 4.33 7.12 3.12
C GLY A 237 5.24 7.43 4.30
N PHE A 238 5.95 8.55 4.20
CA PHE A 238 7.02 8.87 5.16
C PHE A 238 6.80 10.18 5.95
N GLY A 239 7.57 10.31 7.04
CA GLY A 239 7.71 11.51 7.85
C GLY A 239 6.61 11.65 8.90
N ASN A 240 5.38 11.95 8.48
CA ASN A 240 4.26 12.01 9.42
C ASN A 240 3.79 10.60 9.88
N PRO A 241 3.63 9.61 8.98
CA PRO A 241 3.30 8.24 9.33
C PRO A 241 4.30 7.59 10.30
N ASP A 242 5.60 7.92 10.22
CA ASP A 242 6.65 7.33 11.07
C ASP A 242 6.31 7.45 12.57
N THR A 243 5.70 8.56 12.97
CA THR A 243 5.23 8.75 14.36
C THR A 243 4.08 7.82 14.72
N ASP A 244 3.13 7.57 13.81
CA ASP A 244 2.06 6.58 14.02
C ASP A 244 2.65 5.16 14.09
N LEU A 245 3.61 4.84 13.23
CA LEU A 245 4.26 3.53 13.15
C LEU A 245 5.00 3.20 14.45
N ILE A 246 5.89 4.08 14.90
CA ILE A 246 6.64 3.91 16.14
C ILE A 246 5.71 3.90 17.35
N MET A 247 4.64 4.71 17.34
CA MET A 247 3.66 4.71 18.43
C MET A 247 2.85 3.42 18.50
N ASN A 248 2.47 2.82 17.36
CA ASN A 248 1.83 1.50 17.31
C ASN A 248 2.79 0.43 17.86
N CYS A 249 4.03 0.38 17.34
CA CYS A 249 5.07 -0.55 17.80
C CYS A 249 5.26 -0.50 19.32
N LYS A 250 5.52 0.69 19.87
CA LYS A 250 5.74 0.90 21.31
C LYS A 250 4.56 0.45 22.16
N LYS A 251 3.33 0.80 21.76
CA LYS A 251 2.14 0.48 22.55
C LYS A 251 1.78 -1.00 22.47
N ILE A 252 2.03 -1.66 21.35
CA ILE A 252 1.83 -3.11 21.19
C ILE A 252 2.88 -3.89 22.00
N GLU A 253 4.17 -3.53 21.95
CA GLU A 253 5.23 -4.13 22.79
C GLU A 253 4.96 -3.93 24.28
N ALA A 254 4.39 -2.78 24.69
CA ALA A 254 4.01 -2.53 26.08
C ALA A 254 2.92 -3.48 26.60
N GLU A 255 2.16 -4.13 25.72
CA GLU A 255 1.20 -5.18 26.06
C GLU A 255 1.81 -6.60 26.08
N GLY A 256 3.14 -6.70 25.87
CA GLY A 256 3.89 -7.96 25.85
C GLY A 256 3.85 -8.71 24.52
N ILE A 257 3.43 -8.05 23.44
CA ILE A 257 3.25 -8.62 22.10
C ILE A 257 4.45 -8.22 21.23
N LYS A 258 5.06 -9.18 20.54
CA LYS A 258 6.24 -8.89 19.70
C LYS A 258 5.88 -8.15 18.43
N THR A 259 6.70 -7.18 18.03
CA THR A 259 6.47 -6.39 16.82
C THR A 259 7.61 -6.53 15.83
N VAL A 260 7.26 -6.55 14.54
CA VAL A 260 8.19 -6.31 13.43
C VAL A 260 7.63 -5.16 12.62
N VAL A 261 8.45 -4.14 12.39
CA VAL A 261 8.09 -2.97 11.60
C VAL A 261 8.58 -3.13 10.16
N VAL A 262 7.76 -2.76 9.18
CA VAL A 262 8.13 -2.66 7.77
C VAL A 262 7.88 -1.21 7.31
N THR A 263 8.92 -0.57 6.79
CA THR A 263 8.92 0.84 6.37
C THR A 263 10.02 1.03 5.32
N ASP A 264 10.11 2.18 4.69
CA ASP A 264 11.25 2.55 3.85
C ASP A 264 12.22 3.50 4.57
N GLU A 265 13.19 4.03 3.82
CA GLU A 265 14.18 4.95 4.36
C GLU A 265 14.26 6.23 3.55
N TYR A 266 14.26 7.37 4.24
CA TYR A 266 14.57 8.66 3.66
C TYR A 266 15.94 9.15 4.14
N ALA A 267 16.96 8.35 3.84
CA ALA A 267 18.33 8.51 4.33
C ALA A 267 19.18 9.51 3.51
N GLY A 268 18.58 10.25 2.57
CA GLY A 268 19.28 11.13 1.64
C GLY A 268 20.08 10.36 0.57
N ARG A 269 20.52 11.08 -0.47
CA ARG A 269 21.20 10.47 -1.64
C ARG A 269 22.48 9.71 -1.32
N ASP A 270 23.14 10.07 -0.22
CA ASP A 270 24.37 9.41 0.25
C ASP A 270 24.12 8.36 1.35
N GLY A 271 22.85 8.17 1.76
CA GLY A 271 22.44 7.19 2.76
C GLY A 271 22.88 7.50 4.18
N LYS A 272 23.18 8.77 4.52
CA LYS A 272 23.71 9.15 5.83
C LYS A 272 22.78 10.00 6.70
N SER A 273 21.64 10.43 6.16
CA SER A 273 20.63 11.12 6.95
C SER A 273 19.93 10.13 7.88
N GLN A 274 19.30 10.65 8.92
CA GLN A 274 18.41 9.85 9.74
C GLN A 274 17.24 9.36 8.87
N SER A 275 17.08 8.04 8.77
CA SER A 275 16.14 7.43 7.81
C SER A 275 14.66 7.67 8.14
N LEU A 276 14.30 7.65 9.44
CA LEU A 276 12.93 7.84 9.94
C LEU A 276 12.83 9.11 10.78
N ALA A 277 11.69 9.78 10.72
CA ALA A 277 11.39 10.98 11.51
C ALA A 277 11.19 10.68 13.01
N ASP A 278 10.80 9.46 13.36
CA ASP A 278 10.65 9.01 14.75
C ASP A 278 11.37 7.66 14.96
N ALA A 279 11.76 7.37 16.20
CA ALA A 279 12.42 6.12 16.58
C ALA A 279 12.25 5.85 18.09
N ASP A 280 12.09 4.59 18.46
CA ASP A 280 12.04 4.15 19.86
C ASP A 280 12.80 2.81 20.00
N GLN A 281 13.35 2.55 21.18
CA GLN A 281 14.09 1.30 21.47
C GLN A 281 13.21 0.06 21.39
N ALA A 282 11.87 0.22 21.49
CA ALA A 282 10.92 -0.86 21.28
C ALA A 282 10.89 -1.36 19.81
N ALA A 283 11.25 -0.52 18.85
CA ALA A 283 11.32 -0.89 17.43
C ALA A 283 12.69 -1.54 17.11
N ASP A 284 12.97 -2.69 17.73
CA ASP A 284 14.25 -3.40 17.60
C ASP A 284 14.28 -4.46 16.47
N ALA A 285 13.14 -4.70 15.83
CA ALA A 285 13.00 -5.54 14.64
C ALA A 285 12.35 -4.75 13.50
N LEU A 286 13.15 -4.36 12.50
CA LEU A 286 12.73 -3.55 11.36
C LEU A 286 13.19 -4.16 10.04
N VAL A 287 12.31 -4.15 9.05
CA VAL A 287 12.58 -4.51 7.66
C VAL A 287 12.43 -3.26 6.82
N SER A 288 13.51 -2.88 6.12
CA SER A 288 13.55 -1.70 5.27
C SER A 288 13.25 -2.05 3.81
N GLY A 289 12.32 -1.31 3.20
CA GLY A 289 12.00 -1.31 1.78
C GLY A 289 13.03 -0.57 0.90
N GLY A 290 14.13 -0.08 1.48
CA GLY A 290 15.21 0.61 0.77
C GLY A 290 15.14 2.13 0.88
N ASN A 291 16.19 2.80 0.38
CA ASN A 291 16.31 4.27 0.46
C ASN A 291 15.61 4.95 -0.72
N ALA A 292 14.53 5.69 -0.44
CA ALA A 292 13.75 6.41 -1.43
C ALA A 292 14.55 7.53 -2.12
N ASN A 293 15.62 8.04 -1.49
CA ASN A 293 16.43 9.13 -2.02
C ASN A 293 17.57 8.67 -2.97
N GLU A 294 17.72 7.39 -3.25
CA GLU A 294 18.74 6.91 -4.20
C GLU A 294 18.46 7.47 -5.60
N LEU A 295 19.49 7.97 -6.29
CA LEU A 295 19.34 8.51 -7.64
C LEU A 295 19.26 7.40 -8.70
N VAL A 296 18.30 7.53 -9.60
CA VAL A 296 18.16 6.72 -10.80
C VAL A 296 18.14 7.61 -12.03
N ARG A 297 18.82 7.16 -13.09
CA ARG A 297 18.83 7.82 -14.41
C ARG A 297 18.04 7.00 -15.40
N LEU A 298 16.87 7.50 -15.80
CA LEU A 298 16.01 6.90 -16.81
C LEU A 298 16.44 7.37 -18.20
N PRO A 299 16.68 6.48 -19.17
CA PRO A 299 17.04 6.87 -20.52
C PRO A 299 15.85 7.57 -21.20
N LYS A 300 16.14 8.38 -22.21
CA LYS A 300 15.10 8.86 -23.11
C LYS A 300 14.44 7.67 -23.81
N LEU A 301 13.13 7.54 -23.69
CA LEU A 301 12.34 6.53 -24.39
C LEU A 301 11.53 7.18 -25.53
N ASP A 302 11.37 6.45 -26.64
CA ASP A 302 10.57 6.91 -27.79
C ASP A 302 9.08 6.94 -27.49
N LYS A 303 8.63 6.14 -26.51
CA LYS A 303 7.22 6.02 -26.12
C LYS A 303 7.04 6.43 -24.67
N VAL A 304 6.21 7.45 -24.48
CA VAL A 304 5.71 7.89 -23.17
C VAL A 304 4.19 7.82 -23.20
N ILE A 305 3.60 7.32 -22.12
CA ILE A 305 2.14 7.28 -21.94
C ILE A 305 1.80 8.14 -20.73
N GLY A 306 0.89 9.09 -20.87
CA GLY A 306 0.60 10.11 -19.86
C GLY A 306 1.27 11.44 -20.18
N THR A 307 1.77 12.15 -19.16
CA THR A 307 2.37 13.49 -19.30
C THR A 307 3.76 13.57 -18.71
N MET A 308 4.61 14.40 -19.31
CA MET A 308 5.95 14.75 -18.80
C MET A 308 5.97 16.09 -18.06
N GLU A 309 4.89 16.86 -18.09
CA GLU A 309 4.86 18.24 -17.59
C GLU A 309 5.21 18.40 -16.10
N TYR A 310 5.04 17.32 -15.33
CA TYR A 310 5.27 17.32 -13.89
C TYR A 310 6.57 16.63 -13.48
N ILE A 311 7.32 16.05 -14.42
CA ILE A 311 8.50 15.24 -14.07
C ILE A 311 9.50 16.02 -13.23
N SER A 312 9.63 17.34 -13.43
CA SER A 312 10.57 18.20 -12.70
C SER A 312 10.03 18.74 -11.37
N LYS A 313 8.76 18.45 -11.04
CA LYS A 313 8.03 19.05 -9.91
C LYS A 313 7.53 18.02 -8.90
N ILE A 314 7.49 16.75 -9.27
CA ILE A 314 7.04 15.68 -8.37
C ILE A 314 8.06 15.42 -7.25
N ALA A 315 7.59 14.87 -6.14
CA ALA A 315 8.44 14.45 -5.03
C ALA A 315 9.55 13.50 -5.50
N GLY A 316 10.79 13.70 -5.03
CA GLY A 316 11.98 13.00 -5.50
C GLY A 316 12.62 13.56 -6.76
N SER A 317 12.08 14.66 -7.30
CA SER A 317 12.59 15.30 -8.52
C SER A 317 13.14 16.72 -8.28
N SER A 318 13.59 17.37 -9.35
CA SER A 318 14.04 18.76 -9.35
C SER A 318 13.88 19.43 -10.71
N ASP A 319 14.03 20.76 -10.76
CA ASP A 319 14.07 21.54 -12.01
C ASP A 319 15.20 21.11 -12.97
N LYS A 320 16.16 20.32 -12.50
CA LYS A 320 17.27 19.75 -13.28
C LYS A 320 17.08 18.28 -13.63
N ALA A 321 15.91 17.71 -13.40
CA ALA A 321 15.66 16.29 -13.64
C ALA A 321 15.79 15.93 -15.13
N LEU A 322 15.16 16.71 -16.01
CA LEU A 322 15.25 16.49 -17.46
C LEU A 322 16.59 17.01 -18.00
N GLN A 323 17.36 16.13 -18.61
CA GLN A 323 18.69 16.40 -19.15
C GLN A 323 18.62 16.85 -20.62
N GLU A 324 19.70 17.43 -21.13
CA GLU A 324 19.79 17.89 -22.53
C GLU A 324 19.64 16.76 -23.56
N ASP A 325 20.08 15.55 -23.22
CA ASP A 325 19.92 14.34 -24.06
C ASP A 325 18.51 13.72 -23.96
N GLY A 326 17.64 14.30 -23.13
CA GLY A 326 16.29 13.83 -22.85
C GLY A 326 16.20 12.69 -21.83
N SER A 327 17.31 12.29 -21.20
CA SER A 327 17.29 11.42 -20.02
C SER A 327 16.70 12.15 -18.80
N ILE A 328 16.27 11.40 -17.80
CA ILE A 328 15.65 11.91 -16.58
C ILE A 328 16.48 11.41 -15.40
N GLU A 329 16.99 12.31 -14.57
CA GLU A 329 17.67 11.97 -13.32
C GLU A 329 16.81 12.40 -12.13
N VAL A 330 16.34 11.42 -11.36
CA VAL A 330 15.41 11.59 -10.24
C VAL A 330 15.78 10.62 -9.13
N GLU A 331 15.20 10.81 -7.96
CA GLU A 331 15.29 9.85 -6.86
C GLU A 331 14.30 8.69 -7.09
N LEU A 332 14.56 7.53 -6.46
CA LEU A 332 13.65 6.37 -6.49
C LEU A 332 12.25 6.73 -6.00
N GLN A 333 12.12 7.78 -5.19
CA GLN A 333 10.85 8.36 -4.76
C GLN A 333 9.85 8.64 -5.91
N VAL A 334 10.35 8.89 -7.12
CA VAL A 334 9.55 9.10 -8.33
C VAL A 334 9.01 7.80 -8.93
N ILE A 335 9.64 6.66 -8.65
CA ILE A 335 9.31 5.36 -9.26
C ILE A 335 8.20 4.68 -8.46
N THR A 336 7.06 4.40 -9.10
CA THR A 336 5.88 3.85 -8.41
C THR A 336 6.18 2.49 -7.74
N GLY A 337 5.97 2.40 -6.43
CA GLY A 337 6.16 1.20 -5.63
C GLY A 337 7.62 0.78 -5.42
N ALA A 338 8.59 1.64 -5.69
CA ALA A 338 10.02 1.29 -5.60
C ALA A 338 10.50 0.97 -4.18
N THR A 339 9.90 1.58 -3.16
CA THR A 339 10.22 1.35 -1.74
C THR A 339 8.97 0.94 -0.96
N SER A 340 8.01 0.30 -1.63
CA SER A 340 6.72 -0.09 -1.03
C SER A 340 6.88 -0.81 0.31
N GLU A 341 6.21 -0.25 1.32
CA GLU A 341 6.37 -0.59 2.74
C GLU A 341 5.59 -1.84 3.15
N VAL A 342 4.92 -2.48 2.19
CA VAL A 342 4.36 -3.83 2.34
C VAL A 342 5.24 -4.90 1.68
N GLY A 343 6.46 -4.54 1.23
CA GLY A 343 7.40 -5.46 0.60
C GLY A 343 7.06 -5.83 -0.84
N PHE A 344 6.28 -5.01 -1.55
CA PHE A 344 5.92 -5.25 -2.96
C PHE A 344 7.11 -5.02 -3.92
N ASN A 345 8.15 -4.34 -3.45
CA ASN A 345 9.36 -4.02 -4.19
C ASN A 345 10.41 -5.15 -4.12
N LYS A 346 11.56 -4.96 -4.76
CA LYS A 346 12.67 -5.94 -4.78
C LYS A 346 13.89 -5.51 -3.96
N LEU A 347 13.81 -4.35 -3.33
CA LEU A 347 14.85 -3.81 -2.49
C LEU A 347 14.78 -4.45 -1.10
N SER A 348 15.94 -4.58 -0.50
CA SER A 348 16.10 -4.93 0.90
C SER A 348 17.42 -4.36 1.38
N ALA A 349 17.44 -3.74 2.55
CA ALA A 349 18.71 -3.49 3.24
C ALA A 349 19.36 -4.84 3.60
N ARG A 350 20.69 -4.96 3.42
CA ARG A 350 21.48 -6.15 3.81
C ARG A 350 22.30 -5.90 5.06
#